data_AF-A0A7J4E4M9-F1
#
_entry.id   AF-A0A7J4E4M9-F1
#
_cell.length_a   1.000
_cell.length_b   1.000
_cell.length_c   1.000
_cell.angle_alpha   90.00
_cell.angle_beta   90.00
_cell.angle_gamma   90.00
#
_symmetry.space_group_name_H-M   'P 1'
#
loop_
_entity.id
_entity.type
_entity.pdbx_description
1 polymer ?
#
loop_
_entity_poly.entity_id
_entity_poly.type
_entity_poly.pdbx_seq_one_letter_code
_entity_poly.pdbx_strand_id
1 'polypeptide(L)' 'MKELKVTSPAFENKGFIPKKYTCDGEDVNPPLNIEGIPEGAKSLVLIVDDPDAPMGT' A
#
# COMPACT_ATOMS: atom_id res chain seq x y z
N MET A 1 11.68 -2.75 -20.52
CA MET A 1 11.41 -1.81 -19.40
C MET A 1 10.91 -2.64 -18.23
N LYS A 2 11.32 -2.35 -16.98
CA LYS A 2 10.79 -3.06 -15.80
C LYS A 2 9.41 -2.48 -15.47
N GLU A 3 8.49 -3.34 -15.07
CA GLU A 3 7.15 -2.97 -14.62
C GLU A 3 7.24 -2.46 -13.17
N LEU A 4 6.64 -1.29 -12.88
CA LEU A 4 6.56 -0.75 -11.54
C LEU A 4 5.60 -1.60 -10.70
N LYS A 5 6.06 -2.10 -9.56
CA LYS A 5 5.27 -2.97 -8.68
C LYS A 5 5.35 -2.49 -7.24
N VAL A 6 4.23 -2.62 -6.53
CA VAL A 6 4.13 -2.40 -5.09
C VAL A 6 3.60 -3.68 -4.45
N THR A 7 4.31 -4.20 -3.47
CA THR A 7 3.93 -5.41 -2.72
C THR A 7 4.14 -5.20 -1.22
N SER A 8 3.55 -6.06 -0.40
CA SER A 8 3.81 -6.10 1.04
C SER A 8 4.14 -7.54 1.46
N PRO A 9 5.13 -7.77 2.33
CA PRO A 9 5.31 -9.09 2.93
C PRO A 9 4.22 -9.39 3.98
N ALA A 10 3.41 -8.41 4.37
CA ALA A 10 2.36 -8.59 5.37
C ALA A 10 1.07 -9.20 4.81
N PHE A 11 0.79 -9.02 3.52
CA PHE A 11 -0.43 -9.51 2.87
C PHE A 11 -0.25 -9.60 1.35
N GLU A 12 -0.99 -10.51 0.72
CA GLU A 12 -1.05 -10.65 -0.73
C GLU A 12 -1.97 -9.60 -1.36
N ASN A 13 -1.82 -9.35 -2.66
CA ASN A 13 -2.73 -8.47 -3.40
C ASN A 13 -4.19 -8.95 -3.28
N LYS A 14 -5.10 -8.05 -2.89
CA LYS A 14 -6.52 -8.35 -2.56
C LYS A 14 -6.72 -9.28 -1.36
N GLY A 15 -5.65 -9.59 -0.62
CA GLY A 15 -5.72 -10.30 0.65
C GLY A 15 -6.15 -9.38 1.78
N PHE A 16 -6.45 -9.97 2.93
CA PHE A 16 -6.77 -9.22 4.14
C PHE A 16 -5.52 -8.53 4.70
N ILE A 17 -5.68 -7.27 5.09
CA ILE A 17 -4.66 -6.54 5.84
C ILE A 17 -4.66 -7.08 7.29
N PRO A 18 -3.50 -7.53 7.84
CA PRO A 18 -3.44 -8.04 9.20
C PRO A 18 -3.86 -6.97 10.22
N LYS A 19 -4.57 -7.41 11.27
CA LYS A 19 -5.09 -6.55 12.35
C LYS A 19 -4.08 -5.55 12.91
N LYS A 20 -2.80 -5.92 12.96
CA LYS A 20 -1.71 -5.03 13.40
C LYS A 20 -1.72 -3.66 12.69
N TYR A 21 -2.04 -3.64 11.39
CA TYR A 21 -1.98 -2.46 10.53
C TYR A 21 -3.34 -1.79 10.34
N THR A 22 -4.34 -2.12 11.17
CA THR A 22 -5.65 -1.49 11.15
C THR A 22 -5.91 -0.77 12.47
N CYS A 23 -6.99 0.01 12.53
CA CYS A 23 -7.42 0.70 13.74
C CYS A 23 -7.79 -0.23 14.92
N ASP A 24 -8.01 -1.52 14.66
CA ASP A 24 -8.25 -2.52 15.72
C ASP A 24 -6.94 -3.02 16.37
N GLY A 25 -5.78 -2.69 15.81
CA GLY A 25 -4.46 -3.14 16.25
C GLY A 25 -3.55 -1.99 16.68
N GLU A 26 -2.33 -1.98 16.16
CA GLU A 26 -1.32 -0.97 16.50
C GLU A 26 -1.46 0.31 15.66
N ASP A 27 -2.30 0.29 14.62
CA ASP A 27 -2.54 1.40 13.69
C ASP A 27 -1.24 1.97 13.08
N VAL A 28 -0.30 1.06 12.78
CA VAL A 28 0.97 1.37 12.10
C VAL A 28 0.89 1.02 10.62
N ASN A 29 1.70 1.68 9.79
CA ASN A 29 1.74 1.41 8.35
C ASN A 29 2.29 0.00 8.05
N PRO A 30 1.71 -0.74 7.07
CA PRO A 30 2.30 -1.99 6.62
C PRO A 30 3.64 -1.76 5.90
N PRO A 31 4.58 -2.72 5.98
CA PRO A 31 5.79 -2.67 5.17
C PRO A 31 5.44 -2.75 3.69
N LEU A 32 6.07 -1.92 2.86
CA LEU A 32 5.88 -1.91 1.41
C LEU A 32 7.21 -2.09 0.69
N ASN A 33 7.18 -2.88 -0.37
CA ASN A 33 8.27 -3.10 -1.30
C ASN A 33 7.88 -2.49 -2.64
N ILE A 34 8.72 -1.58 -3.15
CA ILE A 34 8.53 -0.95 -4.45
C ILE A 34 9.66 -1.39 -5.38
N GLU A 35 9.30 -2.00 -6.50
CA GLU A 35 10.24 -2.54 -7.47
C GLU A 35 9.98 -1.98 -8.87
N GLY A 36 10.98 -2.05 -9.74
CA GLY A 36 10.83 -1.63 -11.14
C GLY A 36 10.75 -0.12 -11.33
N ILE A 37 11.27 0.67 -10.39
CA ILE A 37 11.37 2.13 -10.51
C ILE A 37 12.20 2.49 -11.76
N PRO A 38 11.68 3.27 -12.71
CA PRO A 38 12.44 3.71 -13.88
C PRO A 38 13.66 4.55 -13.48
N GLU A 39 14.79 4.38 -14.19
CA GLU A 39 16.04 5.10 -13.87
C GLU A 39 15.91 6.64 -13.88
N GLY A 40 14.96 7.18 -14.64
CA GLY A 40 14.68 8.62 -14.70
C GLY A 40 13.71 9.15 -13.63
N ALA A 41 13.16 8.31 -12.76
CA ALA A 41 12.21 8.73 -11.74
C ALA A 41 12.90 9.62 -10.69
N LYS A 42 12.43 10.87 -10.55
CA LYS A 42 12.99 11.82 -9.57
C LYS A 42 12.38 11.70 -8.17
N SER A 43 11.15 11.19 -8.09
CA SER A 43 10.40 11.03 -6.85
C SER A 43 9.32 9.97 -7.03
N LEU A 44 8.80 9.48 -5.91
CA LEU A 44 7.67 8.56 -5.85
C LEU A 44 6.60 9.16 -4.94
N VAL A 45 5.34 8.83 -5.24
CA VAL A 45 4.19 9.16 -4.41
C VAL A 45 3.42 7.87 -4.18
N LEU A 46 2.94 7.66 -2.95
CA LEU A 46 2.04 6.59 -2.58
C LEU A 46 0.69 7.19 -2.21
N ILE A 47 -0.36 6.75 -2.91
CA ILE A 47 -1.75 7.10 -2.59
C ILE A 47 -2.43 5.80 -2.15
N VAL A 48 -3.00 5.84 -0.96
CA VAL A 48 -3.83 4.76 -0.41
C VAL A 48 -5.22 5.34 -0.27
N ASP A 49 -6.20 4.70 -0.90
CA ASP A 49 -7.58 5.17 -0.96
C ASP A 49 -8.52 4.01 -0.67
N ASP A 50 -9.58 4.29 0.10
CA ASP A 50 -10.63 3.33 0.43
C ASP A 50 -11.94 3.81 -0.22
N PRO A 51 -12.29 3.29 -1.41
CA PRO A 51 -13.51 3.70 -2.12
C PRO A 51 -14.79 3.21 -1.41
N ASP A 52 -14.67 2.30 -0.45
CA ASP A 52 -15.78 1.77 0.34
C ASP A 52 -16.02 2.60 1.61
N ALA A 53 -15.14 3.55 1.92
CA ALA A 53 -15.31 4.45 3.05
C ALA A 53 -16.61 5.27 2.88
N PRO A 54 -17.43 5.40 3.94
CA PRO A 54 -18.66 6.16 3.86
C PRO A 54 -18.33 7.63 3.57
N MET A 55 -18.83 8.14 2.44
CA MET A 55 -18.84 9.58 2.18
C MET A 55 -19.84 10.20 3.17
N GLY A 56 -19.33 10.85 4.21
CA GLY A 56 -20.16 11.50 5.22
C GLY A 56 -21.22 12.41 4.58
N THR A 57 -22.43 12.40 5.15
CA THR A 57 -23.52 13.34 4.84
C THR A 57 -23.52 14.52 5.80
#